data_AF-A0A8E2AZB6-F1
#
_entry.id   AF-A0A8E2AZB6-F1
#
_cell.length_a   1.000
_cell.length_b   1.000
_cell.length_c   1.000
_cell.angle_alpha   90.00
_cell.angle_beta   90.00
_cell.angle_gamma   90.00
#
_symmetry.space_group_name_H-M   'P 1'
#
loop_
_entity.id
_entity.type
_entity.pdbx_description
1 polymer ?
#
loop_
_entity_poly.entity_id
_entity_poly.type
_entity_poly.pdbx_seq_one_letter_code
_entity_poly.pdbx_strand_id
1 'polypeptide(L)' 'AAKASVPKMSYKNFDIKIIAYYGVVIKGWPLDKFVPPSLIKSQTELKVLLWAWETNTIHFYKLTNEEF' A
#
# COMPACT_ATOMS: atom_id res chain seq x y z
N ALA A 1 1.48 12.30 23.26
CA ALA A 1 1.17 11.63 21.97
C ALA A 1 1.15 10.12 22.20
N ALA A 2 -0.02 9.48 22.09
CA ALA A 2 -0.12 8.04 22.25
C ALA A 2 0.50 7.35 21.02
N LYS A 3 1.68 6.75 21.19
CA LYS A 3 2.23 5.78 20.23
C LYS A 3 1.34 4.54 20.30
N ALA A 4 0.32 4.49 19.45
CA ALA A 4 -0.35 3.22 19.17
C ALA A 4 0.75 2.25 18.72
N SER A 5 1.02 1.22 19.52
CA SER A 5 1.94 0.16 19.15
C SER A 5 1.33 -0.53 17.94
N VAL A 6 1.82 -0.20 16.74
CA VAL A 6 1.38 -0.87 15.51
C VAL A 6 2.05 -2.25 15.55
N PRO A 7 1.32 -3.34 15.84
CA PRO A 7 1.90 -4.67 15.73
C PRO A 7 2.38 -4.81 14.30
N LYS A 8 3.65 -5.19 14.12
CA LYS A 8 4.36 -5.38 12.86
C LYS A 8 3.40 -5.54 11.67
N MET A 9 3.26 -4.49 10.86
CA MET A 9 2.32 -4.47 9.75
C MET A 9 2.72 -5.55 8.74
N SER A 10 1.95 -6.64 8.69
CA SER A 10 2.24 -7.77 7.82
C SER A 10 1.60 -7.50 6.47
N TYR A 11 2.42 -7.06 5.53
CA TYR A 11 2.03 -6.85 4.13
C TYR A 11 1.84 -8.16 3.34
N LYS A 12 1.88 -9.32 3.99
CA LYS A 12 1.56 -10.61 3.35
C LYS A 12 0.05 -10.70 3.12
N ASN A 13 -0.36 -10.99 1.88
CA ASN A 13 -1.75 -11.01 1.42
C ASN A 13 -2.44 -9.66 1.67
N PHE A 14 -1.82 -8.57 1.18
CA PHE A 14 -2.33 -7.20 1.33
C PHE A 14 -3.80 -7.07 0.91
N ASP A 15 -4.21 -7.76 -0.14
CA ASP A 15 -5.60 -7.76 -0.61
C ASP A 15 -6.59 -8.32 0.43
N ILE A 16 -6.17 -9.31 1.21
CA ILE A 16 -7.03 -9.97 2.19
C ILE A 16 -6.91 -9.32 3.57
N LYS A 17 -5.69 -8.96 3.97
CA LYS A 17 -5.40 -8.48 5.34
C LYS A 17 -5.42 -6.97 5.49
N ILE A 18 -5.31 -6.22 4.39
CA ILE A 18 -5.30 -4.76 4.42
C ILE A 18 -6.54 -4.22 3.70
N ILE A 19 -6.74 -4.62 2.44
CA ILE A 19 -7.90 -4.16 1.66
C ILE A 19 -9.20 -4.68 2.31
N ALA A 20 -9.36 -5.99 2.49
CA ALA A 20 -10.59 -6.55 3.04
C ALA A 20 -10.77 -6.40 4.56
N TYR A 21 -9.73 -6.04 5.33
CA TYR A 21 -9.86 -5.85 6.79
C TYR A 21 -10.01 -4.38 7.20
N TYR A 22 -9.25 -3.49 6.56
CA TYR A 22 -9.25 -2.05 6.87
C TYR A 22 -10.00 -1.22 5.84
N GLY A 23 -10.42 -1.82 4.71
CA GLY A 23 -11.04 -1.10 3.61
C GLY A 23 -10.06 -0.13 2.94
N VAL A 24 -8.76 -0.40 2.95
CA VAL A 24 -7.76 0.52 2.38
C VAL A 24 -7.16 -0.10 1.13
N VAL A 25 -7.47 0.49 -0.03
CA VAL A 25 -6.89 0.14 -1.34
C VAL A 25 -5.82 1.15 -1.72
N ILE A 26 -4.84 0.74 -2.51
CA ILE A 26 -3.89 1.66 -3.12
C ILE A 26 -4.34 1.87 -4.56
N LYS A 27 -4.76 3.09 -4.88
CA LYS A 27 -5.10 3.45 -6.26
C LYS A 27 -3.82 3.87 -7.00
N GLY A 28 -3.70 3.46 -8.26
CA GLY A 28 -2.59 3.83 -9.14
C GLY A 28 -1.29 3.06 -8.92
N TRP A 29 -1.32 1.91 -8.23
CA TRP A 29 -0.11 1.12 -7.99
C TRP A 29 0.51 0.64 -9.33
N PRO A 30 1.79 0.95 -9.61
CA PRO A 30 2.39 0.72 -10.93
C PRO A 30 2.90 -0.71 -11.16
N LEU A 31 2.88 -1.57 -10.14
CA LEU A 31 3.34 -2.96 -10.25
C LEU A 31 2.13 -3.91 -10.34
N ASP A 32 2.33 -5.08 -10.95
CA ASP A 32 1.30 -6.11 -11.14
C ASP A 32 0.66 -6.57 -9.81
N LYS A 33 1.45 -6.60 -8.74
CA LYS A 33 1.00 -6.95 -7.39
C LYS A 33 1.53 -5.99 -6.35
N PHE A 34 0.77 -5.81 -5.28
CA PHE A 34 1.29 -5.12 -4.10
C PHE A 34 2.38 -5.97 -3.46
N VAL A 35 3.59 -5.42 -3.41
CA VAL A 35 4.74 -6.02 -2.73
C VAL A 35 5.24 -5.07 -1.67
N PRO A 36 5.66 -5.57 -0.49
CA PRO A 36 6.31 -4.73 0.49
C PRO A 36 7.60 -4.16 -0.10
N PRO A 37 7.97 -2.90 0.25
CA PRO A 37 9.18 -2.27 -0.27
C PRO A 37 10.46 -3.09 -0.04
N SER A 38 10.51 -3.88 1.02
CA SER A 38 11.63 -4.77 1.34
C SER A 38 11.81 -5.96 0.38
N LEU A 39 10.78 -6.31 -0.41
CA LEU A 39 10.85 -7.34 -1.44
C LEU A 39 11.12 -6.77 -2.84
N ILE A 40 11.12 -5.45 -3.00
CA ILE A 40 11.48 -4.81 -4.27
C ILE A 40 12.98 -4.93 -4.45
N LYS A 41 13.40 -5.80 -5.38
CA LYS A 41 14.82 -6.06 -5.66
C LYS A 41 15.38 -5.19 -6.79
N SER A 42 14.51 -4.49 -7.53
CA SER A 42 14.91 -3.60 -8.62
C SER A 42 14.93 -2.15 -8.16
N GLN A 43 16.08 -1.50 -8.34
CA GLN A 43 16.21 -0.06 -8.06
C GLN A 43 15.32 0.78 -8.99
N THR A 44 15.08 0.32 -10.22
CA THR A 44 14.20 0.99 -11.18
C THR A 44 12.76 0.99 -10.70
N GLU A 45 12.26 -0.17 -10.25
CA GLU A 45 10.90 -0.28 -9.69
C GLU A 45 10.74 0.62 -8.46
N LEU A 46 11.75 0.68 -7.59
CA LEU A 46 11.72 1.55 -6.41
C LEU A 46 11.68 3.04 -6.79
N LYS A 47 12.47 3.47 -7.79
CA LYS A 47 12.46 4.86 -8.27
C LYS A 47 11.12 5.24 -8.88
N VAL A 48 10.53 4.36 -9.70
CA VAL A 48 9.20 4.56 -10.27
C VAL A 48 8.16 4.68 -9.17
N LEU A 49 8.20 3.78 -8.18
CA LEU A 49 7.29 3.82 -7.05
C LEU A 49 7.40 5.15 -6.28
N LEU A 50 8.63 5.56 -5.94
CA LEU A 50 8.90 6.80 -5.22
C LEU A 50 8.36 8.01 -5.98
N TRP A 51 8.68 8.10 -7.28
CA TRP A 51 8.22 9.19 -8.13
C TRP A 51 6.69 9.22 -8.24
N ALA A 52 6.06 8.06 -8.30
CA ALA A 52 4.62 7.94 -8.38
C ALA A 52 3.92 8.33 -7.05
N TRP A 53 4.57 8.11 -5.90
CA TRP A 53 4.14 8.70 -4.62
C TRP A 53 4.31 10.22 -4.58
N GLU A 54 5.45 10.76 -5.03
CA GLU A 54 5.71 12.21 -5.06
C GLU A 54 4.76 12.97 -5.99
N THR A 55 4.39 12.36 -7.10
CA THR A 55 3.46 12.94 -8.09
C THR A 55 1.99 12.77 -7.71
N ASN A 56 1.69 12.19 -6.53
CA ASN A 56 0.33 11.83 -6.11
C ASN A 56 -0.42 10.94 -7.11
N THR A 57 0.30 10.18 -7.94
CA THR A 57 -0.33 9.19 -8.83
C THR A 57 -0.65 7.90 -8.08
N ILE A 58 0.07 7.63 -6.98
CA ILE A 58 -0.22 6.58 -6.02
C ILE A 58 -0.72 7.19 -4.73
N HIS A 59 -1.86 6.73 -4.23
CA HIS A 59 -2.35 7.12 -2.91
C HIS A 59 -3.18 6.02 -2.25
N PHE A 60 -3.07 5.96 -0.92
CA PHE A 60 -3.97 5.14 -0.10
C PHE A 60 -5.37 5.74 -0.15
N TYR A 61 -6.33 4.94 -0.60
CA TYR A 61 -7.72 5.29 -0.66
C TYR A 61 -8.49 4.39 0.31
N LYS A 62 -9.16 5.01 1.26
CA LYS A 62 -10.06 4.31 2.17
C LYS A 62 -11.40 4.16 1.47
N LEU A 63 -11.78 2.91 1.20
CA LEU A 63 -13.11 2.53 0.73
C LEU A 63 -14.15 3.01 1.74
N THR A 64 -15.22 3.57 1.21
CA THR A 64 -16.40 3.95 1.99
C THR A 64 -17.31 2.74 2.18
N ASN A 65 -18.26 2.82 3.11
CA ASN A 65 -19.16 1.70 3.47
C ASN A 65 -20.01 1.19 2.29
N GLU A 66 -20.11 1.96 1.21
CA GLU A 66 -20.84 1.61 -0.01
C GLU A 66 -19.98 0.83 -1.03
N GLU A 67 -18.65 0.82 -0.87
CA GLU A 67 -17.70 0.11 -1.75
C GLU A 67 -17.12 -1.17 -1.11
N PHE A 68 -17.46 -1.45 0.16
CA PHE A 68 -17.02 -2.61 0.92
C PHE A 68 -17.98 -3.79 0.75
#